data_AF-W4RNH9-F1
#
_entry.id   AF-W4RNH9-F1
#
_cell.length_a   1.000
_cell.length_b   1.000
_cell.length_c   1.000
_cell.angle_alpha   90.00
_cell.angle_beta   90.00
_cell.angle_gamma   90.00
#
_symmetry.space_group_name_H-M   'P 1'
#
loop_
_entity.id
_entity.type
_entity.pdbx_description
1 polymer ?
#
loop_
_entity_poly.entity_id
_entity_poly.type
_entity_poly.pdbx_seq_one_letter_code
_entity_poly.pdbx_strand_id
1 'polypeptide(L)'
;MKNNAEEAQKGQVVIPLPMDEKNFRIGFVADYSRDLTEMNEIQYELDKENGTISWETSEEIQPQEIYKFVIEYYTDSIKEKDNTKTLTYDFKNFADIGLLNLIFVEPLNSESFKLEPASEQHQKNSYNMNMFLYQSQGMKPGDEKNISLEYKRADDRTTAEIMEAMAGDAKKAGTVKENDEKMPLWLVITVVGSVTIFAAVLLIFIMKKKRAQPVKNEPSSDYEAKKSKLRAMLVEGSITESEYNELIKKLGGRK
;
A
#
# COMPACT_ATOMS: atom_id res chain seq x y z
N MET A 1 -8.09 -0.60 7.80
CA MET A 1 -9.41 -0.60 8.47
C MET A 1 -9.50 0.61 9.39
N LYS A 2 -10.66 1.25 9.56
CA LYS A 2 -10.81 2.43 10.43
C LYS A 2 -11.81 2.15 11.56
N ASN A 3 -11.46 2.51 12.80
CA ASN A 3 -12.41 2.50 13.90
C ASN A 3 -13.34 3.72 13.80
N ASN A 4 -14.63 3.48 13.53
CA ASN A 4 -15.64 4.53 13.45
C ASN A 4 -16.45 4.68 14.76
N ALA A 5 -16.20 3.88 15.78
CA ALA A 5 -16.82 4.01 17.09
C ALA A 5 -16.24 5.20 17.87
N GLU A 6 -16.94 5.59 18.93
CA GLU A 6 -16.51 6.66 19.85
C GLU A 6 -15.53 6.17 20.92
N GLU A 7 -15.39 4.85 21.06
CA GLU A 7 -14.50 4.20 22.02
C GLU A 7 -13.38 3.44 21.32
N ALA A 8 -12.30 3.22 22.07
CA ALA A 8 -11.20 2.39 21.64
C ALA A 8 -11.64 0.92 21.55
N GLN A 9 -11.13 0.20 20.55
CA GLN A 9 -11.56 -1.17 20.28
C GLN A 9 -10.37 -2.07 20.04
N LYS A 10 -10.35 -3.21 20.73
CA LYS A 10 -9.58 -4.38 20.34
C LYS A 10 -10.54 -5.36 19.65
N GLY A 11 -10.21 -5.78 18.44
CA GLY A 11 -11.16 -6.52 17.60
C GLY A 11 -10.51 -7.67 16.86
N GLN A 12 -11.35 -8.62 16.46
CA GLN A 12 -10.97 -9.65 15.51
C GLN A 12 -11.14 -9.11 14.09
N VAL A 13 -10.09 -9.19 13.29
CA VAL A 13 -10.15 -8.95 11.85
C VAL A 13 -10.42 -10.27 11.16
N VAL A 14 -11.33 -10.27 10.18
CA VAL A 14 -11.67 -11.44 9.36
C VAL A 14 -11.66 -11.02 7.90
N ILE A 15 -10.84 -11.70 7.09
CA ILE A 15 -10.67 -11.39 5.67
C ILE A 15 -10.95 -12.65 4.83
N PRO A 16 -11.86 -12.60 3.84
CA PRO A 16 -12.03 -13.70 2.90
C PRO A 16 -10.83 -13.80 1.96
N LEU A 17 -10.37 -15.02 1.71
CA LEU A 17 -9.28 -15.35 0.78
C LEU A 17 -9.71 -16.50 -0.14
N PRO A 18 -9.14 -16.62 -1.35
CA PRO A 18 -9.50 -17.66 -2.31
C PRO A 18 -8.82 -19.00 -1.94
N MET A 19 -9.17 -19.57 -0.79
CA MET A 19 -8.50 -20.75 -0.23
C MET A 19 -8.80 -22.06 -0.98
N ASP A 20 -9.83 -22.05 -1.82
CA ASP A 20 -10.23 -23.14 -2.70
C ASP A 20 -9.44 -23.16 -4.02
N GLU A 21 -8.69 -22.09 -4.33
CA GLU A 21 -7.81 -22.05 -5.49
C GLU A 21 -6.67 -23.07 -5.39
N LYS A 22 -6.26 -23.57 -6.56
CA LYS A 22 -5.21 -24.57 -6.65
C LYS A 22 -3.91 -24.04 -6.03
N ASN A 23 -3.27 -24.85 -5.19
CA ASN A 23 -2.00 -24.53 -4.54
C ASN A 23 -2.02 -23.21 -3.76
N PHE A 24 -3.19 -22.82 -3.23
CA PHE A 24 -3.30 -21.69 -2.32
C PHE A 24 -2.33 -21.84 -1.13
N ARG A 25 -1.52 -20.81 -0.89
CA ARG A 25 -0.63 -20.72 0.26
C ARG A 25 -0.47 -19.27 0.71
N ILE A 26 -0.40 -19.07 2.03
CA ILE A 26 -0.03 -17.78 2.62
C ILE A 26 1.49 -17.60 2.48
N GLY A 27 1.90 -16.41 2.04
CA GLY A 27 3.29 -15.96 2.09
C GLY A 27 3.63 -15.45 3.47
N PHE A 28 2.99 -14.34 3.86
CA PHE A 28 3.10 -13.75 5.18
C PHE A 28 1.88 -12.88 5.49
N VAL A 29 1.69 -12.61 6.78
CA VAL A 29 0.66 -11.70 7.29
C VAL A 29 1.30 -10.83 8.35
N ALA A 30 1.17 -9.51 8.22
CA ALA A 30 1.79 -8.57 9.14
C ALA A 30 0.91 -7.33 9.33
N ASP A 31 1.03 -6.70 10.50
CA ASP A 31 0.57 -5.34 10.71
C ASP A 31 1.72 -4.36 10.84
N TYR A 32 1.35 -3.10 10.82
CA TYR A 32 2.28 -2.00 10.99
C TYR A 32 1.96 -1.25 12.28
N SER A 33 3.02 -0.80 12.96
CA SER A 33 2.87 0.21 14.00
C SER A 33 2.15 1.45 13.43
N ARG A 34 1.51 2.21 14.31
CA ARG A 34 0.77 3.42 13.93
C ARG A 34 1.60 4.38 13.06
N ASP A 35 2.88 4.53 13.38
CA ASP A 35 3.84 5.40 12.71
C ASP A 35 4.55 4.76 11.50
N LEU A 36 4.22 3.50 11.16
CA LEU A 36 4.77 2.72 10.04
C LEU A 36 6.25 2.37 10.16
N THR A 37 6.85 2.53 11.33
CA THR A 37 8.28 2.22 11.53
C THR A 37 8.53 0.74 11.75
N GLU A 38 7.55 0.01 12.29
CA GLU A 38 7.64 -1.41 12.59
C GLU A 38 6.63 -2.19 11.76
N MET A 39 7.05 -3.38 11.32
CA MET A 39 6.20 -4.38 10.68
C MET A 39 6.27 -5.64 11.52
N ASN A 40 5.15 -6.06 12.09
CA ASN A 40 5.08 -7.19 13.01
C ASN A 40 4.33 -8.34 12.35
N GLU A 41 4.94 -9.52 12.31
CA GLU A 41 4.27 -10.72 11.83
C GLU A 41 3.13 -11.10 12.78
N ILE A 42 1.97 -11.40 12.20
CA ILE A 42 0.75 -11.70 12.93
C ILE A 42 0.57 -13.22 13.03
N GLN A 43 0.24 -13.69 14.23
CA GLN A 43 -0.35 -15.02 14.38
C GLN A 43 -1.83 -14.99 13.95
N TYR A 44 -2.20 -15.88 13.05
CA TYR A 44 -3.53 -15.92 12.46
C TYR A 44 -4.13 -17.33 12.51
N GLU A 45 -5.46 -17.37 12.40
CA GLU A 45 -6.25 -18.58 12.25
C GLU A 45 -6.78 -18.67 10.82
N LEU A 46 -6.82 -19.90 10.29
CA LEU A 46 -7.40 -20.19 8.98
C LEU A 46 -8.67 -21.02 9.16
N ASP A 47 -9.79 -20.48 8.69
CA ASP A 47 -11.04 -21.19 8.54
C ASP A 47 -11.20 -21.59 7.07
N LYS A 48 -10.83 -22.83 6.76
CA LYS A 48 -10.91 -23.37 5.39
C LYS A 48 -12.33 -23.65 4.94
N GLU A 49 -13.26 -23.84 5.87
CA GLU A 49 -14.67 -24.09 5.55
C GLU A 49 -15.32 -22.81 5.06
N ASN A 50 -15.06 -21.70 5.75
CA ASN A 50 -15.58 -20.38 5.39
C ASN A 50 -14.67 -19.58 4.44
N GLY A 51 -13.46 -20.08 4.16
CA GLY A 51 -12.50 -19.41 3.27
C GLY A 51 -11.95 -18.11 3.84
N THR A 52 -11.75 -18.03 5.16
CA THR A 52 -11.36 -16.80 5.85
C THR A 52 -10.08 -16.96 6.66
N ILE A 53 -9.28 -15.90 6.69
CA ILE A 53 -8.21 -15.71 7.65
C ILE A 53 -8.68 -14.75 8.75
N SER A 54 -8.28 -15.00 9.99
CA SER A 54 -8.62 -14.12 11.11
C SER A 54 -7.50 -13.95 12.13
N TRP A 55 -7.46 -12.80 12.79
CA TRP A 55 -6.53 -12.50 13.87
C TRP A 55 -7.08 -11.43 14.79
N GLU A 56 -6.56 -11.33 16.01
CA GLU A 56 -6.81 -10.19 16.89
C GLU A 56 -5.83 -9.05 16.60
N THR A 57 -6.31 -7.80 16.64
CA THR A 57 -5.44 -6.64 16.46
C THR A 57 -4.36 -6.62 17.54
N SER A 58 -3.11 -6.35 17.14
CA SER A 58 -1.95 -6.28 18.06
C SER A 58 -2.12 -5.18 19.11
N GLU A 59 -2.71 -4.06 18.70
CA GLU A 59 -2.98 -2.88 19.53
C GLU A 59 -4.48 -2.58 19.61
N GLU A 60 -4.85 -1.78 20.61
CA GLU A 60 -6.19 -1.20 20.72
C GLU A 60 -6.33 -0.03 19.74
N ILE A 61 -7.32 -0.10 18.85
CA ILE A 61 -7.55 0.89 17.81
C ILE A 61 -8.37 2.04 18.39
N GLN A 62 -7.77 3.22 18.51
CA GLN A 62 -8.44 4.40 19.04
C GLN A 62 -9.55 4.91 18.08
N PRO A 63 -10.53 5.71 18.57
CA PRO A 63 -11.52 6.33 17.71
C PRO A 63 -10.88 7.07 16.53
N GLN A 64 -11.39 6.83 15.33
CA GLN A 64 -10.90 7.38 14.05
C GLN A 64 -9.50 6.92 13.62
N GLU A 65 -8.85 6.04 14.38
CA GLU A 65 -7.55 5.46 14.00
C GLU A 65 -7.70 4.44 12.88
N ILE A 66 -6.62 4.31 12.10
CA ILE A 66 -6.52 3.37 10.98
C ILE A 66 -5.57 2.26 11.39
N TYR A 67 -6.11 1.05 11.53
CA TYR A 67 -5.33 -0.17 11.62
C TYR A 67 -4.91 -0.62 10.22
N LYS A 68 -3.62 -0.92 10.06
CA LYS A 68 -2.97 -1.18 8.77
C LYS A 68 -2.31 -2.55 8.83
N PHE A 69 -2.54 -3.34 7.79
CA PHE A 69 -2.00 -4.69 7.68
C PHE A 69 -1.79 -5.05 6.22
N VAL A 70 -1.02 -6.11 6.00
CA VAL A 70 -0.74 -6.71 4.70
C VAL A 70 -0.94 -8.21 4.79
N ILE A 71 -1.50 -8.77 3.72
CA ILE A 71 -1.63 -10.21 3.51
C ILE A 71 -0.99 -10.50 2.16
N GLU A 72 -0.01 -11.39 2.14
CA GLU A 72 0.53 -11.95 0.91
C GLU A 72 0.09 -13.42 0.79
N TYR A 73 -0.37 -13.80 -0.39
CA TYR A 73 -0.71 -15.18 -0.71
C TYR A 73 -0.39 -15.50 -2.17
N TYR A 74 -0.33 -16.79 -2.48
CA TYR A 74 -0.02 -17.31 -3.80
C TYR A 74 -1.02 -18.40 -4.18
N THR A 75 -1.36 -18.47 -5.47
CA THR A 75 -2.22 -19.49 -6.06
C THR A 75 -1.69 -19.88 -7.44
N ASP A 76 -2.11 -21.05 -7.93
CA ASP A 76 -1.87 -21.52 -9.30
C ASP A 76 -3.11 -21.30 -10.17
N SER A 77 -3.60 -20.06 -10.22
CA SER A 77 -4.85 -19.71 -10.93
C SER A 77 -4.66 -19.42 -12.43
N ILE A 78 -3.41 -19.31 -12.90
CA ILE A 78 -3.10 -19.07 -14.32
C ILE A 78 -3.30 -20.37 -15.11
N LYS A 79 -4.19 -20.33 -16.10
CA LYS A 79 -4.43 -21.43 -17.03
C LYS A 79 -3.52 -21.30 -18.24
N GLU A 80 -3.00 -22.42 -18.72
CA GLU A 80 -2.09 -22.47 -19.86
C GLU A 80 -2.61 -23.37 -20.97
N LYS A 81 -2.54 -22.87 -22.20
CA LYS A 81 -2.82 -23.61 -23.42
C LYS A 81 -2.03 -23.01 -24.59
N ASP A 82 -1.27 -23.83 -25.32
CA ASP A 82 -0.53 -23.40 -26.51
C ASP A 82 0.35 -22.14 -26.30
N ASN A 83 1.15 -22.14 -25.22
CA ASN A 83 1.97 -21.00 -24.74
C ASN A 83 1.18 -19.71 -24.44
N THR A 84 -0.14 -19.79 -24.43
CA THR A 84 -1.04 -18.70 -24.02
C THR A 84 -1.45 -18.94 -22.58
N LYS A 85 -1.21 -17.93 -21.75
CA LYS A 85 -1.51 -17.94 -20.33
C LYS A 85 -2.66 -16.97 -20.06
N THR A 86 -3.66 -17.44 -19.32
CA THR A 86 -4.89 -16.70 -19.05
C THR A 86 -5.23 -16.73 -17.56
N LEU A 87 -5.82 -15.65 -17.07
CA LEU A 87 -6.34 -15.53 -15.71
C LEU A 87 -7.65 -14.74 -15.75
N THR A 88 -8.63 -15.18 -14.99
CA THR A 88 -9.81 -14.38 -14.66
C THR A 88 -9.70 -14.03 -13.19
N TYR A 89 -9.62 -12.75 -12.89
CA TYR A 89 -9.58 -12.22 -11.54
C TYR A 89 -10.94 -11.64 -11.19
N ASP A 90 -11.63 -12.28 -10.26
CA ASP A 90 -12.95 -11.88 -9.79
C ASP A 90 -12.81 -11.38 -8.34
N PHE A 91 -12.96 -10.07 -8.15
CA PHE A 91 -13.00 -9.46 -6.84
C PHE A 91 -14.44 -9.11 -6.47
N LYS A 92 -14.93 -9.73 -5.40
CA LYS A 92 -16.19 -9.38 -4.77
C LYS A 92 -15.92 -8.68 -3.45
N ASN A 93 -16.35 -7.43 -3.36
CA ASN A 93 -16.14 -6.63 -2.18
C ASN A 93 -17.01 -7.11 -1.02
N PHE A 94 -16.44 -7.22 0.18
CA PHE A 94 -17.13 -7.66 1.39
C PHE A 94 -17.29 -6.54 2.44
N ALA A 95 -16.70 -5.37 2.21
CA ALA A 95 -16.66 -4.27 3.18
C ALA A 95 -16.86 -2.90 2.51
N ASP A 96 -17.10 -1.84 3.27
CA ASP A 96 -17.00 -0.48 2.73
C ASP A 96 -15.54 -0.13 2.42
N ILE A 97 -15.21 0.06 1.14
CA ILE A 97 -13.86 0.42 0.70
C ILE A 97 -13.87 1.86 0.15
N GLY A 98 -13.14 2.75 0.83
CA GLY A 98 -12.99 4.13 0.39
C GLY A 98 -12.25 4.26 -0.94
N LEU A 99 -11.15 3.52 -1.10
CA LEU A 99 -10.33 3.48 -2.31
C LEU A 99 -9.79 2.06 -2.52
N LEU A 100 -10.04 1.48 -3.69
CA LEU A 100 -9.42 0.24 -4.15
C LEU A 100 -8.47 0.56 -5.30
N ASN A 101 -7.24 0.08 -5.19
CA ASN A 101 -6.26 0.06 -6.26
C ASN A 101 -5.93 -1.38 -6.59
N LEU A 102 -6.23 -1.81 -7.80
CA LEU A 102 -5.89 -3.14 -8.33
C LEU A 102 -4.81 -2.97 -9.39
N ILE A 103 -3.66 -3.62 -9.18
CA ILE A 103 -2.48 -3.48 -10.03
C ILE A 103 -2.13 -4.82 -10.64
N PHE A 104 -2.03 -4.87 -11.97
CA PHE A 104 -1.46 -6.00 -12.70
C PHE A 104 -0.06 -5.64 -13.19
N VAL A 105 0.90 -6.52 -12.97
CA VAL A 105 2.27 -6.37 -13.44
C VAL A 105 2.49 -7.33 -14.59
N GLU A 106 2.93 -6.81 -15.74
CA GLU A 106 3.29 -7.63 -16.89
C GLU A 106 4.52 -8.48 -16.57
N PRO A 107 4.46 -9.82 -16.73
CA PRO A 107 5.62 -10.69 -16.52
C PRO A 107 6.78 -10.38 -17.48
N LEU A 108 8.02 -10.62 -17.06
CA LEU A 108 9.15 -10.55 -17.99
C LEU A 108 9.02 -11.60 -19.10
N ASN A 109 9.48 -11.25 -20.30
CA ASN A 109 9.46 -12.10 -21.50
C ASN A 109 8.04 -12.50 -21.94
N SER A 110 7.01 -11.72 -21.61
CA SER A 110 5.69 -11.89 -22.21
C SER A 110 5.55 -11.15 -23.53
N GLU A 111 4.66 -11.66 -24.38
CA GLU A 111 4.20 -11.01 -25.60
C GLU A 111 2.67 -10.90 -25.59
N SER A 112 2.15 -9.94 -26.35
CA SER A 112 0.69 -9.78 -26.53
C SER A 112 -0.09 -9.68 -25.22
N PHE A 113 0.47 -9.06 -24.17
CA PHE A 113 -0.19 -8.88 -22.89
C PHE A 113 -1.45 -8.01 -23.04
N LYS A 114 -2.57 -8.51 -22.53
CA LYS A 114 -3.89 -7.87 -22.63
C LYS A 114 -4.64 -8.00 -21.32
N LEU A 115 -5.41 -6.95 -21.02
CA LEU A 115 -6.36 -6.91 -19.92
C LEU A 115 -7.72 -6.49 -20.45
N GLU A 116 -8.78 -7.13 -19.97
CA GLU A 116 -10.16 -6.81 -20.29
C GLU A 116 -10.97 -6.61 -19.00
N PRO A 117 -11.60 -5.43 -18.80
CA PRO A 117 -11.48 -4.22 -19.61
C PRO A 117 -10.05 -3.66 -19.63
N ALA A 118 -9.67 -2.92 -20.67
CA ALA A 118 -8.35 -2.29 -20.73
C ALA A 118 -8.18 -1.28 -19.58
N SER A 119 -6.97 -1.22 -18.99
CA SER A 119 -6.65 -0.25 -17.95
C SER A 119 -6.55 1.17 -18.50
N GLU A 120 -7.10 2.14 -17.78
CA GLU A 120 -6.98 3.57 -18.11
C GLU A 120 -5.61 4.14 -17.76
N GLN A 121 -4.90 3.50 -16.82
CA GLN A 121 -3.61 3.96 -16.31
C GLN A 121 -2.55 2.89 -16.51
N HIS A 122 -1.40 3.33 -17.02
CA HIS A 122 -0.23 2.49 -17.22
C HIS A 122 1.03 3.24 -16.76
N GLN A 123 1.93 2.54 -16.11
CA GLN A 123 3.22 3.06 -15.68
C GLN A 123 4.26 1.95 -15.72
N LYS A 124 5.53 2.31 -15.64
CA LYS A 124 6.61 1.33 -15.52
C LYS A 124 7.14 1.29 -14.11
N ASN A 125 7.48 0.09 -13.62
CA ASN A 125 8.20 -0.05 -12.37
C ASN A 125 9.71 0.18 -12.55
N SER A 126 10.48 0.07 -11.47
CA SER A 126 11.94 0.22 -11.46
C SER A 126 12.67 -0.78 -12.36
N TYR A 127 12.05 -1.91 -12.67
CA TYR A 127 12.56 -2.95 -13.57
C TYR A 127 12.05 -2.80 -15.00
N ASN A 128 11.46 -1.64 -15.34
CA ASN A 128 10.91 -1.32 -16.65
C ASN A 128 9.76 -2.25 -17.10
N MET A 129 9.16 -2.99 -16.17
CA MET A 129 7.96 -3.81 -16.40
C MET A 129 6.72 -2.91 -16.40
N ASN A 130 5.77 -3.21 -17.28
CA ASN A 130 4.52 -2.48 -17.35
C ASN A 130 3.63 -2.83 -16.14
N MET A 131 3.06 -1.81 -15.51
CA MET A 131 2.06 -1.91 -14.46
C MET A 131 0.78 -1.24 -14.94
N PHE A 132 -0.34 -1.94 -14.78
CA PHE A 132 -1.67 -1.50 -15.18
C PHE A 132 -2.53 -1.32 -13.94
N LEU A 133 -3.13 -0.13 -13.77
CA LEU A 133 -3.84 0.25 -12.56
C LEU A 133 -5.33 0.48 -12.83
N TYR A 134 -6.16 -0.27 -12.10
CA TYR A 134 -7.59 -0.03 -11.97
C TYR A 134 -7.87 0.60 -10.62
N GLN A 135 -8.57 1.73 -10.63
CA GLN A 135 -8.95 2.44 -9.42
C GLN A 135 -10.48 2.42 -9.25
N SER A 136 -10.94 2.27 -8.02
CA SER A 136 -12.36 2.43 -7.68
C SER A 136 -12.52 3.13 -6.33
N GLN A 137 -13.54 3.97 -6.21
CA GLN A 137 -13.78 4.79 -5.02
C GLN A 137 -15.15 4.46 -4.45
N GLY A 138 -15.23 4.41 -3.12
CA GLY A 138 -16.48 4.26 -2.38
C GLY A 138 -17.23 2.95 -2.66
N MET A 139 -16.51 1.84 -2.86
CA MET A 139 -17.13 0.53 -3.10
C MET A 139 -17.89 0.04 -1.86
N LYS A 140 -19.02 -0.61 -2.11
CA LYS A 140 -19.93 -1.19 -1.12
C LYS A 140 -19.85 -2.72 -1.10
N PRO A 141 -20.23 -3.37 0.01
CA PRO A 141 -20.34 -4.82 0.04
C PRO A 141 -21.23 -5.32 -1.11
N GLY A 142 -20.75 -6.32 -1.84
CA GLY A 142 -21.39 -6.87 -3.03
C GLY A 142 -20.97 -6.23 -4.35
N ASP A 143 -20.28 -5.08 -4.35
CA ASP A 143 -19.69 -4.53 -5.57
C ASP A 143 -18.60 -5.48 -6.12
N GLU A 144 -18.53 -5.60 -7.44
CA GLU A 144 -17.63 -6.55 -8.11
C GLU A 144 -16.65 -5.85 -9.07
N LYS A 145 -15.47 -6.46 -9.23
CA LYS A 145 -14.46 -6.10 -10.22
C LYS A 145 -13.92 -7.37 -10.86
N ASN A 146 -14.22 -7.56 -12.13
CA ASN A 146 -13.84 -8.73 -12.91
C ASN A 146 -12.88 -8.28 -14.00
N ILE A 147 -11.66 -8.84 -13.99
CA ILE A 147 -10.61 -8.53 -14.96
C ILE A 147 -10.13 -9.84 -15.58
N SER A 148 -10.14 -9.91 -16.91
CA SER A 148 -9.49 -11.00 -17.64
C SER A 148 -8.12 -10.57 -18.12
N LEU A 149 -7.14 -11.46 -17.97
CA LEU A 149 -5.76 -11.27 -18.34
C LEU A 149 -5.37 -12.38 -19.33
N GLU A 150 -4.67 -11.99 -20.40
CA GLU A 150 -4.12 -12.91 -21.39
C GLU A 150 -2.72 -12.44 -21.78
N TYR A 151 -1.78 -13.38 -21.92
CA TYR A 151 -0.47 -13.12 -22.51
C TYR A 151 0.13 -14.40 -23.09
N LYS A 152 1.11 -14.24 -23.98
CA LYS A 152 1.93 -15.35 -24.48
C LYS A 152 3.28 -15.37 -23.79
N ARG A 153 3.75 -16.54 -23.38
CA ARG A 153 5.06 -16.70 -22.76
C ARG A 153 5.53 -18.15 -22.88
N ALA A 154 6.69 -18.32 -23.51
CA ALA A 154 7.34 -19.64 -23.66
C ALA A 154 8.28 -19.98 -22.49
N ASP A 155 8.73 -18.98 -21.72
CA ASP A 155 9.58 -19.17 -20.54
C ASP A 155 8.76 -19.72 -19.37
N ASP A 156 9.22 -20.81 -18.78
CA ASP A 156 8.61 -21.52 -17.67
C ASP A 156 9.03 -20.98 -16.29
N ARG A 157 10.11 -20.20 -16.23
CA ARG A 157 10.59 -19.57 -14.99
C ARG A 157 9.72 -18.40 -14.60
N THR A 158 9.61 -18.15 -13.30
CA THR A 158 8.97 -16.95 -12.75
C THR A 158 9.76 -15.69 -13.10
N THR A 159 9.11 -14.53 -13.02
CA THR A 159 9.80 -13.24 -13.16
C THR A 159 10.89 -13.07 -12.08
N ALA A 160 10.66 -13.58 -10.86
CA ALA A 160 11.63 -13.54 -9.77
C ALA A 160 12.91 -14.34 -10.10
N GLU A 161 12.77 -15.58 -10.60
CA GLU A 161 13.93 -16.41 -11.00
C GLU A 161 14.72 -15.78 -12.14
N ILE A 162 14.05 -15.14 -13.11
CA ILE A 162 14.73 -14.41 -14.19
C ILE A 162 15.53 -13.23 -13.61
N MET A 163 14.93 -12.46 -12.71
CA MET A 163 15.60 -11.32 -12.07
C MET A 163 16.80 -11.76 -11.21
N GLU A 164 16.66 -12.86 -10.47
CA GLU A 164 17.75 -13.44 -9.69
C GLU A 164 18.92 -13.87 -10.58
N ALA A 165 18.63 -14.56 -11.69
CA ALA A 165 19.65 -14.94 -12.67
C ALA A 165 20.38 -13.72 -13.26
N MET A 166 19.64 -12.68 -13.65
CA MET A 166 20.22 -11.43 -14.17
C MET A 166 21.12 -10.74 -13.13
N ALA A 167 20.69 -10.70 -11.86
CA ALA A 167 21.49 -10.14 -10.77
C ALA A 167 22.77 -10.96 -10.51
N GLY A 168 22.65 -12.30 -10.51
CA GLY A 168 23.78 -13.21 -10.35
C GLY A 168 24.82 -13.05 -11.47
N ASP A 169 24.38 -12.89 -12.71
CA ASP A 169 25.28 -12.66 -13.85
C ASP A 169 25.93 -11.28 -13.81
N ALA A 170 25.21 -10.24 -13.36
CA ALA A 170 25.78 -8.90 -13.16
C ALA A 170 26.85 -8.87 -12.04
N LYS A 171 26.63 -9.63 -10.96
CA LYS A 171 27.62 -9.86 -9.90
C LYS A 171 28.86 -10.59 -10.44
N LYS A 172 28.68 -11.65 -11.25
CA LYS A 172 29.79 -12.36 -11.91
C LYS A 172 30.57 -11.49 -12.91
N ALA A 173 29.90 -10.54 -13.56
CA ALA A 173 30.52 -9.59 -14.48
C ALA A 173 31.24 -8.41 -13.77
N GLY A 174 31.24 -8.35 -12.43
CA GLY A 174 31.96 -7.34 -11.66
C GLY A 174 31.39 -5.92 -11.77
N THR A 175 30.14 -5.77 -12.21
CA THR A 175 29.53 -4.46 -12.52
C THR A 175 28.63 -3.89 -11.40
N VAL A 176 28.44 -4.62 -10.30
CA VAL A 176 27.55 -4.22 -9.20
C VAL A 176 28.30 -4.33 -7.87
N LYS A 177 28.45 -3.20 -7.15
CA LYS A 177 28.82 -3.20 -5.72
C LYS A 177 27.69 -3.90 -4.96
N GLU A 178 28.02 -4.87 -4.11
CA GLU A 178 27.04 -5.53 -3.25
C GLU A 178 26.29 -4.51 -2.41
N ASN A 179 25.02 -4.28 -2.76
CA ASN A 179 24.02 -3.91 -1.77
C ASN A 179 23.43 -5.21 -1.26
N ASP A 180 23.69 -5.52 0.01
CA ASP A 180 23.13 -6.63 0.78
C ASP A 180 21.64 -6.46 1.11
N GLU A 181 20.93 -5.56 0.44
CA GLU A 181 19.50 -5.44 0.58
C GLU A 181 18.82 -6.47 -0.32
N LYS A 182 18.50 -7.63 0.27
CA LYS A 182 17.41 -8.50 -0.20
C LYS A 182 16.26 -7.58 -0.60
N MET A 183 15.79 -7.72 -1.85
CA MET A 183 14.72 -6.91 -2.45
C MET A 183 13.64 -6.61 -1.40
N PRO A 184 13.50 -5.36 -0.95
CA PRO A 184 12.66 -5.13 0.21
C PRO A 184 11.22 -4.97 -0.30
N LEU A 185 10.33 -5.84 0.17
CA LEU A 185 8.92 -5.95 -0.23
C LEU A 185 8.15 -4.60 -0.16
N TRP A 186 8.65 -3.60 0.58
CA TRP A 186 8.07 -2.25 0.62
C TRP A 186 8.12 -1.49 -0.73
N LEU A 187 8.95 -1.91 -1.69
CA LEU A 187 8.95 -1.33 -3.04
C LEU A 187 7.66 -1.65 -3.84
N VAL A 188 6.89 -2.67 -3.45
CA VAL A 188 5.54 -2.91 -3.99
C VAL A 188 4.54 -1.88 -3.42
N ILE A 189 4.80 -1.36 -2.21
CA ILE A 189 3.91 -0.44 -1.48
C ILE A 189 4.06 1.02 -1.99
N THR A 190 5.24 1.44 -2.46
CA THR A 190 5.47 2.81 -2.94
C THR A 190 4.63 3.20 -4.17
N VAL A 191 4.09 2.22 -4.90
CA VAL A 191 3.19 2.47 -6.04
C VAL A 191 1.86 3.12 -5.60
N VAL A 192 1.44 2.92 -4.35
CA VAL A 192 0.18 3.49 -3.83
C VAL A 192 0.33 4.97 -3.43
N GLY A 193 1.54 5.43 -3.12
CA GLY A 193 1.78 6.76 -2.54
C GLY A 193 1.51 7.94 -3.49
N SER A 194 1.86 7.82 -4.77
CA SER A 194 1.78 8.93 -5.73
C SER A 194 0.35 9.28 -6.15
N VAL A 195 -0.53 8.28 -6.30
CA VAL A 195 -1.94 8.48 -6.69
C VAL A 195 -2.78 8.98 -5.51
N THR A 196 -2.45 8.58 -4.28
CA THR A 196 -3.19 8.97 -3.08
C THR A 196 -3.02 10.45 -2.74
N ILE A 197 -1.87 11.05 -3.04
CA ILE A 197 -1.63 12.48 -2.80
C ILE A 197 -2.58 13.34 -3.65
N PHE A 198 -2.78 13.01 -4.92
CA PHE A 198 -3.69 13.78 -5.77
C PHE A 198 -5.15 13.63 -5.34
N ALA A 199 -5.61 12.43 -5.02
CA ALA A 199 -6.98 12.20 -4.55
C ALA A 199 -7.26 12.88 -3.19
N ALA A 200 -6.31 12.84 -2.26
CA ALA A 200 -6.41 13.51 -0.97
C ALA A 200 -6.40 15.05 -1.13
N VAL A 201 -5.57 15.60 -2.01
CA VAL A 201 -5.54 17.03 -2.32
C VAL A 201 -6.85 17.48 -2.99
N LEU A 202 -7.41 16.68 -3.90
CA LEU A 202 -8.69 16.97 -4.57
C LEU A 202 -9.88 16.90 -3.60
N LEU A 203 -9.90 15.92 -2.68
CA LEU A 203 -10.90 15.82 -1.62
C LEU A 203 -10.80 16.99 -0.63
N ILE A 204 -9.60 17.38 -0.21
CA ILE A 204 -9.39 18.58 0.63
C ILE A 204 -9.85 19.85 -0.11
N PHE A 205 -9.60 19.96 -1.41
CA PHE A 205 -10.00 21.12 -2.21
C PHE A 205 -11.53 21.21 -2.38
N ILE A 206 -12.21 20.09 -2.58
CA ILE A 206 -13.68 20.01 -2.68
C ILE A 206 -14.33 20.29 -1.31
N MET A 207 -13.76 19.79 -0.21
CA MET A 207 -14.25 20.07 1.15
C MET A 207 -14.02 21.52 1.58
N LYS A 208 -12.93 22.16 1.14
CA LYS A 208 -12.68 23.59 1.38
C LYS A 208 -13.65 24.51 0.63
N LYS A 209 -14.15 24.10 -0.54
CA LYS A 209 -15.11 24.90 -1.33
C LYS A 209 -16.54 24.91 -0.77
N LYS A 210 -16.86 24.00 0.16
CA LYS A 210 -18.20 23.86 0.76
C LYS A 210 -18.35 24.46 2.17
N ARG A 211 -17.34 25.12 2.73
CA ARG A 211 -17.51 25.82 4.02
C ARG A 211 -17.86 27.29 3.83
N ALA A 212 -19.05 27.61 4.31
CA ALA A 212 -19.59 28.96 4.46
C ALA A 212 -18.64 29.88 5.27
N GLN A 213 -18.79 31.17 5.00
CA GLN A 213 -18.05 32.31 5.53
C GLN A 213 -18.13 32.49 7.07
N PRO A 214 -17.29 33.37 7.67
CA PRO A 214 -16.50 33.09 8.86
C PRO A 214 -17.01 33.75 10.15
N VAL A 215 -16.44 33.32 11.30
CA VAL A 215 -16.46 34.09 12.55
C VAL A 215 -15.02 34.18 13.13
N LYS A 216 -14.62 35.42 13.45
CA LYS A 216 -13.39 35.94 14.11
C LYS A 216 -13.41 35.64 15.64
N ASN A 217 -12.34 35.53 16.47
CA ASN A 217 -10.97 36.09 16.58
C ASN A 217 -10.02 35.23 17.49
N GLU A 218 -8.71 35.20 17.16
CA GLU A 218 -7.42 35.08 17.93
C GLU A 218 -7.05 33.96 18.97
N PRO A 219 -5.74 33.63 19.21
CA PRO A 219 -4.48 34.20 18.68
C PRO A 219 -3.52 33.26 17.89
N SER A 220 -2.80 33.91 16.95
CA SER A 220 -1.53 33.61 16.26
C SER A 220 -1.25 32.24 15.60
N SER A 221 -1.83 32.04 14.41
CA SER A 221 -1.34 31.07 13.39
C SER A 221 0.17 31.17 13.09
N ASP A 222 0.78 32.32 13.35
CA ASP A 222 2.20 32.57 13.08
C ASP A 222 3.14 31.94 14.13
N TYR A 223 2.70 31.82 15.39
CA TYR A 223 3.52 31.18 16.44
C TYR A 223 3.64 29.68 16.19
N GLU A 224 2.51 29.01 15.90
CA GLU A 224 2.49 27.57 15.61
C GLU A 224 3.22 27.25 14.29
N ALA A 225 3.11 28.11 13.28
CA ALA A 225 3.88 27.96 12.04
C ALA A 225 5.40 28.06 12.29
N LYS A 226 5.84 29.04 13.10
CA LYS A 226 7.26 29.22 13.44
C LYS A 226 7.79 28.10 14.34
N LYS A 227 6.99 27.62 15.28
CA LYS A 227 7.32 26.45 16.13
C LYS A 227 7.44 25.16 15.32
N SER A 228 6.53 24.94 14.37
CA SER A 228 6.61 23.81 13.44
C SER A 228 7.88 23.85 12.59
N LYS A 229 8.27 25.03 12.11
CA LYS A 229 9.52 25.20 11.35
C LYS A 229 10.76 24.88 12.17
N LEU A 230 10.81 25.31 13.43
CA LEU A 230 11.93 24.97 14.33
C LEU A 230 12.03 23.47 14.60
N ARG A 231 10.89 22.75 14.72
CA ARG A 231 10.88 21.30 14.86
C ARG A 231 11.42 20.60 13.61
N ALA A 232 11.05 21.08 12.42
CA ALA A 232 11.57 20.53 11.17
C ALA A 232 13.10 20.68 11.09
N MET A 233 13.63 21.84 11.49
CA MET A 233 15.08 22.09 11.50
C MET A 233 15.84 21.18 12.47
N LEU A 234 15.25 20.85 13.63
CA LEU A 234 15.83 19.92 14.59
C LEU A 234 15.84 18.48 14.04
N VAL A 235 14.76 18.04 13.40
CA VAL A 235 14.65 16.71 12.79
C VAL A 235 15.61 16.55 11.61
N GLU A 236 15.83 17.62 10.85
CA GLU A 236 16.81 17.66 9.75
C GLU A 236 18.27 17.74 10.26
N GLY A 237 18.48 17.94 11.57
CA GLY A 237 19.82 18.07 12.16
C GLY A 237 20.51 19.39 11.84
N SER A 238 19.78 20.35 11.27
CA SER A 238 20.30 21.69 10.90
C SER A 238 20.48 22.61 12.12
N ILE A 239 19.86 22.28 13.26
CA ILE A 239 20.08 22.91 14.57
C ILE A 239 20.15 21.82 15.63
N THR A 240 20.87 22.09 16.72
CA THR A 240 20.96 21.22 17.88
C THR A 240 19.77 21.41 18.83
N GLU A 241 19.57 20.47 19.76
CA GLU A 241 18.49 20.53 20.75
C GLU A 241 18.61 21.75 21.68
N SER A 242 19.84 22.17 22.01
CA SER A 242 20.06 23.38 22.82
C SER A 242 19.66 24.64 22.06
N GLU A 243 19.99 24.74 20.77
CA GLU A 243 19.62 25.85 19.89
C GLU A 243 18.10 25.91 19.66
N TYR A 244 17.45 24.76 19.46
CA TYR A 244 16.00 24.67 19.38
C TYR A 244 15.31 25.23 20.63
N ASN A 245 15.77 24.82 21.82
CA ASN A 245 15.20 25.28 23.09
C ASN A 245 15.41 26.79 23.31
N GLU A 246 16.55 27.33 22.90
CA GLU A 246 16.82 28.77 22.98
C GLU A 246 15.94 29.57 22.00
N LEU A 247 15.75 29.07 20.78
CA LEU A 247 14.92 29.70 19.76
C LEU A 247 13.43 29.66 20.11
N ILE A 248 12.92 28.56 20.66
CA ILE A 248 11.55 28.45 21.18
C ILE A 248 11.31 29.43 22.32
N LYS A 249 12.28 29.59 23.22
CA LYS A 249 12.19 30.53 24.35
C LYS A 249 12.19 31.99 23.87
N LYS A 250 12.94 32.32 22.81
CA LYS A 250 12.88 33.63 22.13
C LYS A 250 11.56 33.82 21.38
N LEU A 251 10.99 32.76 20.82
CA LEU A 251 9.71 32.78 20.10
C LEU A 251 8.52 33.07 21.03
N GLY A 252 8.55 32.50 22.24
CA GLY A 252 7.55 32.72 23.29
C GLY A 252 7.85 33.90 24.23
N GLY A 253 8.90 34.69 23.95
CA GLY A 253 9.43 35.68 24.87
C GLY A 253 9.64 37.06 24.25
N ARG A 254 8.62 37.93 24.36
CA ARG A 254 8.79 39.34 24.73
C ARG A 254 7.51 39.86 25.39
N LYS A 255 7.67 40.20 26.67
CA LYS A 255 6.87 40.99 27.62
C LYS A 255 5.47 41.42 27.19
#